data_AF-A0A1A6H221-F1
#
_entry.id   AF-A0A1A6H221-F1
#
_cell.length_a   1.000
_cell.length_b   1.000
_cell.length_c   1.000
_cell.angle_alpha   90.00
_cell.angle_beta   90.00
_cell.angle_gamma   90.00
#
_symmetry.space_group_name_H-M   'P 1'
#
loop_
_entity.id
_entity.type
_entity.pdbx_description
1 polymer ?
#
loop_
_entity_poly.entity_id
_entity_poly.type
_entity_poly.pdbx_seq_one_letter_code
_entity_poly.pdbx_strand_id
1 'polypeptide(L)'
;MNTNPSSLLSVLSSKEPKDPEQLYSTLKNILQQVKVDLKTMSERLRNRYYVSKKLFMADLQRVFTNCKEYNPPESEYYKCASILEKFFFSKIKEAGLIDK
;
A
#
# COMPACT_ATOMS: atom_id res chain seq x y z
N MET A 1 -9.70 6.57 -2.57
CA MET A 1 -8.65 7.29 -1.84
C MET A 1 -7.36 7.12 -2.63
N ASN A 2 -6.89 8.19 -3.26
CA ASN A 2 -5.76 8.16 -4.19
C ASN A 2 -4.47 8.35 -3.37
N THR A 3 -3.68 7.31 -3.18
CA THR A 3 -2.44 7.33 -2.37
C THR A 3 -1.24 7.59 -3.26
N ASN A 4 -1.14 8.80 -3.80
CA ASN A 4 0.01 9.26 -4.60
C ASN A 4 1.12 9.82 -3.65
N PRO A 5 2.42 9.57 -3.88
CA PRO A 5 3.54 10.12 -3.10
C PRO A 5 3.58 11.66 -3.11
N SER A 6 3.17 12.29 -4.21
CA SER A 6 2.94 13.73 -4.30
C SER A 6 1.78 14.17 -3.40
N SER A 7 0.80 13.30 -3.16
CA SER A 7 -0.27 13.53 -2.17
C SER A 7 0.22 13.35 -0.73
N LEU A 8 1.21 12.49 -0.48
CA LEU A 8 1.84 12.38 0.85
C LEU A 8 2.67 13.62 1.17
N LEU A 9 3.44 14.13 0.19
CA LEU A 9 4.17 15.39 0.33
C LEU A 9 3.21 16.60 0.45
N SER A 10 2.08 16.60 -0.27
CA SER A 10 1.08 17.67 -0.10
C SER A 10 0.34 17.59 1.24
N VAL A 11 0.12 16.38 1.79
CA VAL A 11 -0.39 16.20 3.17
C VAL A 11 0.61 16.75 4.19
N LEU A 12 1.90 16.52 4.00
CA LEU A 12 2.95 17.09 4.86
C LEU A 12 3.05 18.63 4.73
N SER A 13 2.82 19.15 3.52
CA SER A 13 2.91 20.59 3.25
C SER A 13 1.66 21.39 3.64
N SER A 14 0.50 20.74 3.84
CA SER A 14 -0.78 21.46 3.97
C SER A 14 -1.22 21.75 5.40
N LYS A 15 -0.64 21.12 6.43
CA LYS A 15 -0.83 21.51 7.84
C LYS A 15 0.39 21.11 8.66
N GLU A 16 1.19 22.08 9.10
CA GLU A 16 2.12 21.85 10.22
C GLU A 16 1.30 21.33 11.41
N PRO A 17 1.56 20.12 11.92
CA PRO A 17 0.86 19.64 13.10
C PRO A 17 1.32 20.50 14.26
N LYS A 18 0.38 21.26 14.84
CA LYS A 18 0.66 22.13 16.00
C LYS A 18 0.94 21.32 17.28
N ASP A 19 0.72 20.02 17.23
CA ASP A 19 0.87 19.07 18.34
C ASP A 19 1.84 17.93 17.97
N PRO A 20 2.90 17.70 18.77
CA PRO A 20 3.85 16.60 18.58
C PRO A 20 3.22 15.21 18.52
N GLU A 21 2.13 14.94 19.27
CA GLU A 21 1.48 13.62 19.23
C GLU A 21 0.79 13.39 17.89
N GLN A 22 0.10 14.40 17.38
CA GLN A 22 -0.53 14.34 16.07
C GLN A 22 0.50 14.21 14.93
N LEU A 23 1.66 14.86 15.04
CA LEU A 23 2.77 14.68 14.11
C LEU A 23 3.26 13.23 14.15
N TYR A 24 3.51 12.68 15.34
CA TYR A 24 4.00 11.32 15.50
C TYR A 24 3.02 10.29 14.93
N SER A 25 1.73 10.43 15.23
CA SER A 25 0.66 9.58 14.69
C SER A 25 0.62 9.63 13.16
N THR A 26 0.67 10.84 12.58
CA THR A 26 0.69 11.05 11.13
C THR A 26 1.90 10.39 10.49
N LEU A 27 3.11 10.63 11.02
CA LEU A 27 4.35 10.04 10.53
C LEU A 27 4.31 8.50 10.61
N LYS A 28 3.83 7.95 11.72
CA LYS A 28 3.67 6.50 11.91
C LYS A 28 2.74 5.92 10.85
N ASN A 29 1.60 6.56 10.57
CA ASN A 29 0.67 6.12 9.54
C ASN A 29 1.28 6.15 8.14
N ILE A 30 2.02 7.20 7.81
CA ILE A 30 2.73 7.31 6.52
C ILE A 30 3.78 6.22 6.38
N LEU A 31 4.62 6.02 7.40
CA LEU A 31 5.63 4.96 7.39
C LEU A 31 5.02 3.57 7.24
N GLN A 32 3.88 3.31 7.88
CA GLN A 32 3.15 2.04 7.72
C GLN A 32 2.60 1.84 6.31
N GLN A 33 2.30 2.92 5.58
CA GLN A 33 1.86 2.86 4.18
C GLN A 33 3.04 2.68 3.21
N VAL A 34 4.13 3.40 3.41
CA VAL A 34 5.30 3.35 2.51
C VAL A 34 6.04 2.01 2.62
N LYS A 35 6.12 1.42 3.83
CA LYS A 35 6.89 0.19 4.10
C LYS A 35 6.15 -1.12 3.79
N VAL A 36 5.02 -1.09 3.09
CA VAL A 36 4.30 -2.35 2.80
C VAL A 36 5.06 -3.15 1.74
N ASP A 37 5.55 -4.32 2.15
CA ASP A 37 6.14 -5.35 1.28
C ASP A 37 5.53 -6.74 1.60
N LEU A 38 5.81 -7.74 0.75
CA LEU A 38 5.24 -9.08 0.92
C LEU A 38 5.69 -9.79 2.21
N LYS A 39 6.87 -9.46 2.75
CA LYS A 39 7.35 -10.00 4.03
C LYS A 39 6.50 -9.45 5.17
N THR A 40 6.31 -8.14 5.20
CA THR A 40 5.45 -7.43 6.15
C THR A 40 4.01 -7.93 6.06
N MET A 41 3.48 -8.13 4.85
CA MET A 41 2.15 -8.74 4.67
C MET A 41 2.07 -10.15 5.25
N SER A 42 3.10 -10.96 5.04
CA SER A 42 3.16 -12.33 5.58
C SER A 42 3.16 -12.33 7.11
N GLU A 43 3.88 -11.40 7.73
CA GLU A 43 3.89 -11.21 9.19
C GLU A 43 2.52 -10.71 9.71
N ARG A 44 1.92 -9.72 9.05
CA ARG A 44 0.57 -9.23 9.37
C ARG A 44 -0.48 -10.34 9.28
N LEU A 45 -0.40 -11.19 8.26
CA LEU A 45 -1.28 -12.35 8.11
C LEU A 45 -1.13 -13.33 9.28
N ARG A 46 0.12 -13.68 9.64
CA ARG A 46 0.41 -14.57 10.78
C ARG A 46 -0.13 -14.02 12.09
N ASN A 47 -0.05 -12.71 12.27
CA ASN A 47 -0.52 -11.99 13.46
C ASN A 47 -2.02 -11.65 13.44
N ARG A 48 -2.80 -12.25 12.52
CA ARG A 48 -4.26 -12.04 12.39
C ARG A 48 -4.67 -10.57 12.17
N TYR A 49 -3.77 -9.74 11.64
CA TYR A 49 -4.04 -8.32 11.37
C TYR A 49 -5.16 -8.12 10.34
N TYR A 50 -5.25 -9.01 9.34
CA TYR A 50 -6.24 -8.94 8.26
C TYR A 50 -7.61 -9.48 8.70
N VAL A 51 -8.27 -8.77 9.62
CA VAL A 51 -9.63 -9.09 10.10
C VAL A 51 -10.71 -8.91 9.01
N SER A 52 -10.36 -8.31 7.88
CA SER A 52 -11.22 -8.25 6.70
C SER A 52 -10.40 -8.39 5.41
N LYS A 53 -11.03 -8.97 4.38
CA LYS A 53 -10.42 -9.05 3.04
C LYS A 53 -10.00 -7.68 2.49
N LYS A 54 -10.72 -6.62 2.84
CA LYS A 54 -10.43 -5.23 2.42
C LYS A 54 -9.05 -4.77 2.90
N LEU A 55 -8.66 -5.11 4.14
CA LEU A 55 -7.35 -4.76 4.67
C LEU A 55 -6.21 -5.47 3.92
N PHE A 56 -6.38 -6.75 3.62
CA PHE A 56 -5.40 -7.52 2.85
C PHE A 56 -5.26 -6.95 1.43
N MET A 57 -6.38 -6.67 0.76
CA MET A 57 -6.36 -6.11 -0.60
C MET A 57 -5.73 -4.73 -0.65
N ALA A 58 -5.98 -3.89 0.36
CA ALA A 58 -5.39 -2.55 0.45
C ALA A 58 -3.85 -2.61 0.56
N ASP A 59 -3.31 -3.53 1.36
CA ASP A 59 -1.86 -3.71 1.47
C ASP A 59 -1.26 -4.27 0.18
N LEU A 60 -1.91 -5.29 -0.41
CA LEU A 60 -1.44 -5.89 -1.65
C LEU A 60 -1.37 -4.88 -2.79
N GLN A 61 -2.43 -4.08 -2.95
CA GLN A 61 -2.45 -3.00 -3.93
C GLN A 61 -1.35 -1.97 -3.66
N ARG A 62 -1.10 -1.65 -2.39
CA ARG A 62 -0.07 -0.68 -2.00
C ARG A 62 1.34 -1.15 -2.37
N VAL A 63 1.65 -2.44 -2.29
CA VAL A 63 2.93 -2.99 -2.76
C VAL A 63 3.15 -2.63 -4.24
N PHE A 64 2.13 -2.83 -5.08
CA PHE A 64 2.24 -2.56 -6.53
C PHE A 64 2.22 -1.08 -6.84
N THR A 65 1.33 -0.31 -6.22
CA THR A 65 1.22 1.14 -6.42
C THR A 65 2.52 1.83 -6.02
N ASN A 66 3.05 1.57 -4.82
CA ASN A 66 4.32 2.14 -4.40
C ASN A 66 5.43 1.78 -5.40
N CYS A 67 5.54 0.50 -5.79
CA CYS A 67 6.56 0.08 -6.74
C CYS A 67 6.47 0.83 -8.08
N LYS A 68 5.26 0.99 -8.63
CA LYS A 68 5.02 1.67 -9.89
C LYS A 68 5.19 3.20 -9.82
N GLU A 69 5.02 3.80 -8.64
CA GLU A 69 5.18 5.24 -8.46
C GLU A 69 6.64 5.65 -8.22
N TYR A 70 7.42 4.82 -7.51
CA TYR A 70 8.83 5.11 -7.26
C TYR A 70 9.74 4.75 -8.45
N ASN A 71 9.33 3.80 -9.28
CA ASN A 71 10.15 3.30 -10.37
C ASN A 71 9.59 3.72 -11.74
N PRO A 72 10.43 4.13 -12.69
CA PRO A 72 9.95 4.53 -14.02
C PRO A 72 9.31 3.35 -14.77
N PRO A 73 8.34 3.60 -15.67
CA PRO A 73 7.62 2.54 -16.40
C PRO A 73 8.51 1.56 -17.17
N GLU A 74 9.67 2.00 -17.62
CA GLU A 74 10.64 1.23 -18.40
C GLU A 74 11.46 0.27 -17.53
N SER A 75 11.47 0.48 -16.20
CA SER A 75 12.24 -0.33 -15.27
C SER A 75 11.68 -1.75 -15.12
N GLU A 76 12.58 -2.70 -14.84
CA GLU A 76 12.19 -4.08 -14.53
C GLU A 76 11.31 -4.15 -13.28
N TYR A 77 11.51 -3.27 -12.30
CA TYR A 77 10.67 -3.20 -11.10
C TYR A 77 9.21 -2.87 -11.43
N TYR A 78 8.98 -1.88 -12.30
CA TYR A 78 7.63 -1.51 -12.74
C TYR A 78 6.96 -2.65 -13.51
N LYS A 79 7.71 -3.29 -14.42
CA LYS A 79 7.21 -4.44 -15.20
C LYS A 79 6.85 -5.61 -14.30
N CYS A 80 7.72 -5.98 -13.35
CA CYS A 80 7.44 -7.03 -12.37
C CYS A 80 6.21 -6.71 -11.52
N ALA A 81 6.06 -5.48 -11.04
CA ALA A 81 4.88 -5.06 -10.27
C ALA A 81 3.59 -5.20 -11.11
N SER A 82 3.63 -4.82 -12.38
CA SER A 82 2.48 -4.92 -13.30
C SER A 82 2.09 -6.37 -13.60
N ILE A 83 3.07 -7.26 -13.78
CA ILE A 83 2.83 -8.70 -14.00
C ILE A 83 2.21 -9.32 -12.74
N LEU A 84 2.81 -9.04 -11.59
CA LEU A 84 2.37 -9.62 -10.32
C LEU A 84 0.98 -9.12 -9.92
N GLU A 85 0.68 -7.84 -10.14
CA GLU A 85 -0.65 -7.25 -9.91
C GLU A 85 -1.74 -7.96 -10.73
N LYS A 86 -1.49 -8.20 -12.03
CA LYS A 86 -2.43 -8.93 -12.89
C LYS A 86 -2.64 -10.37 -12.42
N PHE A 87 -1.55 -11.06 -12.06
CA PHE A 87 -1.61 -12.42 -11.53
C PHE A 87 -2.45 -12.49 -10.25
N PHE A 88 -2.20 -11.58 -9.30
CA PHE A 88 -2.97 -11.51 -8.06
C PHE A 88 -4.43 -11.19 -8.30
N PHE A 89 -4.75 -10.27 -9.21
CA PHE A 89 -6.14 -9.97 -9.55
C PHE A 89 -6.90 -11.20 -10.05
N SER A 90 -6.25 -12.04 -10.88
CA SER A 90 -6.81 -13.35 -11.28
C SER A 90 -7.09 -14.23 -10.07
N LYS A 91 -6.12 -14.36 -9.15
CA LYS A 91 -6.27 -15.19 -7.94
C LYS A 91 -7.36 -14.71 -7.00
N ILE A 92 -7.50 -13.40 -6.82
CA ILE A 92 -8.55 -12.80 -5.99
C ILE A 92 -9.93 -13.06 -6.60
N LYS A 93 -10.04 -12.97 -7.94
CA LYS A 93 -11.28 -13.29 -8.66
C LYS A 93 -11.64 -14.77 -8.55
N GLU A 94 -10.67 -15.67 -8.79
CA GLU A 94 -10.82 -17.12 -8.64
C GLU A 94 -11.27 -17.51 -7.22
N ALA A 95 -10.75 -16.84 -6.20
CA ALA A 95 -11.09 -17.06 -4.80
C ALA A 95 -12.42 -16.42 -4.36
N GLY A 96 -13.14 -15.73 -5.25
CA GLY A 96 -14.41 -15.05 -4.91
C GLY A 96 -14.25 -13.89 -3.94
N LEU A 97 -13.06 -13.27 -3.87
CA LEU A 97 -12.76 -12.19 -2.93
C LEU A 97 -13.13 -10.79 -3.47
N ILE A 98 -13.43 -10.67 -4.77
CA ILE A 98 -13.93 -9.44 -5.39
C ILE A 98 -15.43 -9.28 -5.08
N ASP A 99 -15.85 -8.10 -4.63
CA ASP A 99 -17.26 -7.78 -4.45
C ASP A 99 -17.96 -7.76 -5.82
N LYS A 100 -19.15 -8.37 -5.92
CA LYS A 100 -19.97 -8.38 -7.16
C LYS A 100 -20.57 -7.01 -7.44
#